data_AF-A0A3N1HEL1-F1
#
_entry.id   AF-A0A3N1HEL1-F1
#
_cell.length_a   1.000
_cell.length_b   1.000
_cell.length_c   1.000
_cell.angle_alpha   90.00
_cell.angle_beta   90.00
_cell.angle_gamma   90.00
#
_symmetry.space_group_name_H-M   'P 1'
#
loop_
_entity.id
_entity.type
_entity.pdbx_description
1 polymer ?
#
loop_
_entity_poly.entity_id
_entity_poly.type
_entity_poly.pdbx_seq_one_letter_code
_entity_poly.pdbx_strand_id
1 'polypeptide(L)'
;MLSPDTSDERITRGLRWYMKDMRDGYKAVTEVGAPEPPPLQDAKERIKGVADVLGISSSTVHSGYQSTEVVSEAETCLDTQQRSNLLLIWRLCSGFAHGRAWPTMVFATATDKTSDPENPKVIVTKTENTYERVAMLATTAEVALRSAVVLYDKLGTAP
;
A
#
# COMPACT_ATOMS: atom_id res chain seq x y z
N MET A 1 -2.96 -7.77 -8.63
CA MET A 1 -3.03 -7.50 -10.09
C MET A 1 -2.26 -8.54 -10.89
N LEU A 2 -0.99 -8.81 -10.56
CA LEU A 2 -0.17 -9.74 -11.33
C LEU A 2 -0.28 -11.20 -10.88
N SER A 3 -0.61 -11.44 -9.60
CA SER A 3 -0.67 -12.79 -9.01
C SER A 3 -1.62 -13.78 -9.70
N PRO A 4 -2.85 -13.42 -10.11
CA PRO A 4 -3.76 -14.39 -10.72
C PRO A 4 -3.27 -14.96 -12.04
N ASP A 5 -3.57 -16.24 -12.26
CA ASP A 5 -3.21 -16.96 -13.48
C ASP A 5 -4.05 -16.52 -14.69
N THR A 6 -5.30 -16.11 -14.48
CA THR A 6 -6.21 -15.73 -15.56
C THR A 6 -6.18 -14.24 -15.87
N SER A 7 -6.22 -13.89 -17.16
CA SER A 7 -6.25 -12.49 -17.60
C SER A 7 -7.47 -11.74 -17.06
N ASP A 8 -8.64 -12.39 -17.05
CA ASP A 8 -9.90 -11.77 -16.60
C ASP A 8 -9.85 -11.38 -15.12
N GLU A 9 -9.28 -12.25 -14.28
CA GLU A 9 -9.09 -11.91 -12.87
C GLU A 9 -8.07 -10.79 -12.72
N ARG A 10 -6.93 -10.83 -13.44
CA ARG A 10 -5.94 -9.74 -13.41
C ARG A 10 -6.55 -8.40 -13.80
N ILE A 11 -7.36 -8.37 -14.86
CA ILE A 11 -8.08 -7.17 -15.32
C ILE A 11 -9.08 -6.70 -14.27
N THR A 12 -9.91 -7.61 -13.74
CA THR A 12 -10.87 -7.30 -12.66
C THR A 12 -10.17 -6.62 -11.49
N ARG A 13 -9.01 -7.15 -11.10
CA ARG A 13 -8.24 -6.59 -9.99
C ARG A 13 -7.60 -5.24 -10.33
N GLY A 14 -7.12 -5.08 -11.56
CA GLY A 14 -6.62 -3.80 -12.07
C GLY A 14 -7.70 -2.70 -12.04
N LEU A 15 -8.91 -3.01 -12.49
CA LEU A 15 -10.03 -2.09 -12.46
C LEU A 15 -10.42 -1.70 -11.02
N ARG A 16 -10.44 -2.67 -10.09
CA ARG A 16 -10.69 -2.40 -8.66
C ARG A 16 -9.62 -1.50 -8.05
N TRP A 17 -8.35 -1.70 -8.40
CA TRP A 17 -7.23 -0.89 -7.90
C TRP A 17 -7.31 0.54 -8.44
N TYR A 18 -7.56 0.68 -9.74
CA TYR A 18 -7.71 1.99 -10.36
C TYR A 18 -8.92 2.76 -9.80
N MET A 19 -10.05 2.07 -9.54
CA MET A 19 -11.20 2.67 -8.85
C MET A 19 -10.85 3.20 -7.45
N LYS A 20 -10.01 2.46 -6.70
CA LYS A 20 -9.53 2.91 -5.38
C LYS A 20 -8.67 4.17 -5.52
N ASP A 21 -7.68 4.13 -6.41
CA ASP A 21 -6.73 5.23 -6.64
C ASP A 21 -7.44 6.53 -7.01
N MET A 22 -8.41 6.45 -7.92
CA MET A 22 -9.23 7.61 -8.32
C MET A 22 -10.08 8.16 -7.17
N ARG A 23 -10.64 7.29 -6.31
CA ARG A 23 -11.41 7.74 -5.13
C ARG A 23 -10.53 8.43 -4.10
N ASP A 24 -9.38 7.83 -3.79
CA ASP A 24 -8.44 8.37 -2.81
C ASP A 24 -7.88 9.72 -3.30
N GLY A 25 -7.51 9.81 -4.58
CA GLY A 25 -7.06 11.05 -5.21
C GLY A 25 -8.14 12.15 -5.24
N TYR A 26 -9.37 11.82 -5.64
CA TYR A 26 -10.48 12.77 -5.62
C TYR A 26 -10.74 13.30 -4.20
N LYS A 27 -10.80 12.39 -3.21
CA LYS A 27 -10.97 12.77 -1.80
C LYS A 27 -9.87 13.71 -1.32
N ALA A 28 -8.61 13.41 -1.63
CA ALA A 28 -7.48 14.26 -1.24
C ALA A 28 -7.57 15.66 -1.86
N VAL A 29 -7.94 15.77 -3.13
CA VAL A 29 -8.13 17.06 -3.83
C VAL A 29 -9.27 17.87 -3.21
N THR A 30 -10.41 17.22 -2.94
CA THR A 30 -11.56 17.87 -2.30
C THR A 30 -11.21 18.39 -0.90
N GLU A 31 -10.47 17.61 -0.10
CA GLU A 31 -10.08 18.00 1.26
C GLU A 31 -9.17 19.23 1.30
N VAL A 32 -8.34 19.43 0.28
CA VAL A 32 -7.42 20.58 0.21
C VAL A 32 -7.93 21.74 -0.63
N GLY A 33 -9.15 21.64 -1.20
CA GLY A 33 -9.74 22.66 -2.05
C GLY A 33 -8.96 22.94 -3.33
N ALA A 34 -8.20 21.96 -3.83
CA ALA A 34 -7.46 22.07 -5.08
C ALA A 34 -8.40 21.96 -6.30
N PRO A 35 -8.01 22.44 -7.49
CA PRO A 35 -8.79 22.29 -8.71
C PRO A 35 -9.14 20.82 -8.94
N GLU A 36 -10.43 20.53 -9.10
CA GLU A 36 -10.89 19.14 -9.28
C GLU A 36 -10.30 18.55 -10.57
N PRO A 37 -9.71 17.33 -10.53
CA PRO A 37 -9.41 16.57 -11.74
C PRO A 37 -10.71 16.29 -12.53
N PRO A 38 -10.63 15.67 -13.74
CA PRO A 38 -11.84 15.21 -14.43
C PRO A 38 -12.79 14.52 -13.46
N PRO A 39 -14.11 14.79 -13.53
CA PRO A 39 -15.07 14.31 -12.56
C PRO A 39 -14.81 12.85 -12.24
N LEU A 40 -14.79 12.49 -10.95
CA LEU A 40 -14.72 11.08 -10.53
C LEU A 40 -15.77 10.22 -11.26
N GLN A 41 -16.86 10.84 -11.70
CA GLN A 41 -17.88 10.27 -12.55
C GLN A 41 -17.35 9.79 -13.92
N ASP A 42 -16.57 10.58 -14.63
CA ASP A 42 -15.99 10.21 -15.92
C ASP A 42 -15.05 9.00 -15.78
N ALA A 43 -14.26 8.97 -14.71
CA ALA A 43 -13.41 7.84 -14.39
C ALA A 43 -14.24 6.58 -14.11
N LYS A 44 -15.33 6.69 -13.35
CA LYS A 44 -16.27 5.59 -13.10
C LYS A 44 -16.90 5.07 -14.39
N GLU A 45 -17.28 5.96 -15.30
CA GLU A 45 -17.89 5.60 -16.59
C GLU A 45 -16.91 4.87 -17.50
N ARG A 46 -15.65 5.33 -17.58
CA ARG A 46 -14.59 4.62 -18.31
C ARG A 46 -14.33 3.22 -17.75
N ILE A 47 -14.25 3.11 -16.42
CA ILE A 47 -14.06 1.83 -15.74
C ILE A 47 -15.24 0.89 -15.99
N LYS A 48 -16.47 1.41 -15.92
CA LYS A 48 -17.69 0.66 -16.23
C LYS A 48 -17.69 0.18 -17.67
N GLY A 49 -17.31 1.02 -18.64
CA GLY A 49 -17.22 0.63 -20.04
C GLY A 49 -16.29 -0.57 -20.28
N VAL A 50 -15.12 -0.59 -19.62
CA VAL A 50 -14.21 -1.75 -19.69
C VAL A 50 -14.82 -2.98 -19.01
N ALA A 51 -15.45 -2.81 -17.85
CA ALA A 51 -16.07 -3.91 -17.12
C ALA A 51 -17.22 -4.56 -17.93
N ASP A 52 -18.07 -3.75 -18.55
CA ASP A 52 -19.22 -4.19 -19.33
C ASP A 52 -18.78 -5.01 -20.57
N VAL A 53 -17.73 -4.56 -21.28
CA VAL A 53 -17.17 -5.29 -22.44
C VAL A 53 -16.66 -6.68 -22.06
N LEU A 54 -16.13 -6.83 -20.84
CA LEU A 54 -15.54 -8.08 -20.35
C LEU A 54 -16.51 -8.90 -19.50
N GLY A 55 -17.77 -8.48 -19.36
CA GLY A 55 -18.76 -9.17 -18.51
C GLY A 55 -18.42 -9.14 -17.02
N ILE A 56 -17.56 -8.22 -16.57
CA ILE A 56 -17.18 -8.06 -15.17
C ILE A 56 -18.26 -7.27 -14.44
N SER A 57 -18.72 -7.79 -13.30
CA SER A 57 -19.73 -7.10 -12.49
C SER A 57 -19.25 -5.72 -12.02
N SER A 58 -20.01 -4.68 -12.38
CA SER A 58 -19.76 -3.30 -11.93
C SER A 58 -19.73 -3.17 -10.40
N SER A 59 -20.53 -3.95 -9.67
CA SER A 59 -20.50 -3.94 -8.19
C SER A 59 -19.17 -4.47 -7.64
N THR A 60 -18.57 -5.46 -8.31
CA THR A 60 -17.24 -5.98 -7.95
C THR A 60 -16.17 -4.91 -8.12
N VAL A 61 -16.21 -4.18 -9.23
CA VAL A 61 -15.25 -3.11 -9.50
C VAL A 61 -15.43 -1.93 -8.54
N HIS A 62 -16.68 -1.53 -8.26
CA HIS A 62 -16.98 -0.44 -7.34
C HIS A 62 -16.69 -0.75 -5.87
N SER A 63 -16.58 -2.01 -5.46
CA SER A 63 -16.12 -2.34 -4.11
C SER A 63 -14.69 -1.83 -3.83
N GLY A 64 -13.88 -1.65 -4.88
CA GLY A 64 -12.49 -1.21 -4.78
C GLY A 64 -11.59 -2.29 -4.17
N TYR A 65 -10.43 -1.85 -3.67
CA TYR A 65 -9.46 -2.70 -2.95
C TYR A 65 -9.11 -2.10 -1.59
N GLN A 66 -8.78 -2.96 -0.62
CA GLN A 66 -8.02 -2.53 0.55
C GLN A 66 -6.54 -2.76 0.30
N SER A 67 -5.68 -1.77 0.60
CA SER A 67 -4.24 -1.91 0.41
C SER A 67 -3.68 -3.10 1.21
N THR A 68 -4.24 -3.37 2.39
CA THR A 68 -3.90 -4.55 3.21
C THR A 68 -4.14 -5.87 2.48
N GLU A 69 -5.24 -6.00 1.72
CA GLU A 69 -5.52 -7.23 0.95
C GLU A 69 -4.45 -7.44 -0.11
N VAL A 70 -4.11 -6.38 -0.86
CA VAL A 70 -3.11 -6.44 -1.94
C VAL A 70 -1.73 -6.78 -1.41
N VAL A 71 -1.31 -6.19 -0.28
CA VAL A 71 0.00 -6.48 0.30
C VAL A 71 0.03 -7.88 0.93
N SER A 72 -1.05 -8.33 1.55
CA SER A 72 -1.15 -9.70 2.09
C SER A 72 -1.02 -10.74 0.99
N GLU A 73 -1.63 -10.48 -0.16
CA GLU A 73 -1.49 -11.37 -1.32
C GLU A 73 -0.13 -11.26 -2.00
N ALA A 74 0.47 -10.06 -2.06
CA ALA A 74 1.82 -9.92 -2.58
C ALA A 74 2.83 -10.73 -1.76
N GLU A 75 2.65 -10.80 -0.43
CA GLU A 75 3.48 -11.61 0.47
C GLU A 75 3.44 -13.10 0.14
N THR A 76 2.31 -13.65 -0.33
CA THR A 76 2.22 -15.06 -0.75
C THR A 76 2.94 -15.36 -2.07
N CYS A 77 3.26 -14.32 -2.84
CA CYS A 77 3.95 -14.43 -4.13
C CYS A 77 5.48 -14.34 -3.99
N LEU A 78 5.99 -14.02 -2.79
CA LEU A 78 7.43 -13.93 -2.53
C LEU A 78 8.01 -15.33 -2.31
N ASP A 79 9.23 -15.55 -2.78
CA ASP A 79 9.93 -16.82 -2.55
C ASP A 79 10.12 -17.04 -1.03
N THR A 80 9.75 -18.23 -0.56
CA THR A 80 9.87 -18.70 0.83
C THR A 80 11.28 -18.57 1.42
N GLN A 81 12.33 -18.51 0.58
CA GLN A 81 13.70 -18.28 1.02
C GLN A 81 13.95 -16.85 1.51
N GLN A 82 13.11 -15.91 1.09
CA GLN A 82 13.11 -14.54 1.56
C GLN A 82 11.85 -14.32 2.38
N ARG A 83 11.88 -14.73 3.65
CA ARG A 83 10.87 -14.36 4.67
C ARG A 83 10.91 -12.84 4.91
N SER A 84 10.47 -12.11 3.91
CA SER A 84 10.21 -10.70 3.94
C SER A 84 8.84 -10.61 4.58
N ASN A 85 8.79 -10.14 5.83
CA ASN A 85 7.53 -9.88 6.52
C ASN A 85 6.85 -8.66 5.87
N LEU A 86 6.56 -8.73 4.58
CA LEU A 86 6.13 -7.61 3.74
C LEU A 86 4.92 -6.93 4.34
N LEU A 87 3.96 -7.69 4.86
CA LEU A 87 2.77 -7.13 5.48
C LEU A 87 3.11 -6.35 6.77
N LEU A 88 4.02 -6.88 7.60
CA LEU A 88 4.50 -6.19 8.81
C LEU A 88 5.25 -4.90 8.44
N ILE A 89 6.16 -4.98 7.48
CA ILE A 89 6.98 -3.86 7.02
C ILE A 89 6.09 -2.77 6.42
N TRP A 90 5.10 -3.14 5.60
CA TRP A 90 4.10 -2.21 5.09
C TRP A 90 3.29 -1.57 6.23
N ARG A 91 2.86 -2.34 7.23
CA ARG A 91 2.14 -1.80 8.41
C ARG A 91 3.02 -0.82 9.20
N LEU A 92 4.31 -1.09 9.37
CA LEU A 92 5.26 -0.18 10.01
C LEU A 92 5.35 1.14 9.25
N CYS A 93 5.60 1.08 7.93
CA CYS A 93 5.69 2.27 7.07
C CYS A 93 4.39 3.08 7.08
N SER A 94 3.24 2.42 6.92
CA SER A 94 1.92 3.05 6.98
C SER A 94 1.68 3.68 8.36
N GLY A 95 2.04 3.00 9.44
CA GLY A 95 1.92 3.52 10.79
C GLY A 95 2.74 4.80 11.00
N PHE A 96 3.99 4.83 10.51
CA PHE A 96 4.82 6.04 10.55
C PHE A 96 4.19 7.18 9.72
N ALA A 97 3.73 6.90 8.50
CA ALA A 97 3.10 7.90 7.64
C ALA A 97 1.84 8.53 8.26
N HIS A 98 1.10 7.77 9.07
CA HIS A 98 -0.09 8.25 9.76
C HIS A 98 0.17 8.73 11.20
N GLY A 99 1.43 8.88 11.62
CA GLY A 99 1.78 9.35 12.97
C GLY A 99 1.27 8.44 14.10
N ARG A 100 1.08 7.15 13.83
CA ARG A 100 0.65 6.19 14.86
C ARG A 100 1.79 5.96 15.85
N ALA A 101 1.48 5.76 17.13
CA ALA A 101 2.51 5.59 18.16
C ALA A 101 3.19 4.20 18.13
N TRP A 102 2.47 3.15 17.75
CA TRP A 102 2.97 1.77 17.84
C TRP A 102 4.23 1.46 17.01
N PRO A 103 4.44 1.98 15.78
CA PRO A 103 5.67 1.74 15.03
C PRO A 103 6.87 2.36 15.75
N THR A 104 6.72 3.54 16.33
CA THR A 104 7.78 4.16 17.15
C THR A 104 8.07 3.32 18.38
N MET A 105 7.05 2.83 19.08
CA MET A 105 7.24 1.99 20.29
C MET A 105 7.89 0.63 19.99
N VAL A 106 7.63 0.05 18.82
CA VAL A 106 8.11 -1.29 18.44
C VAL A 106 9.42 -1.23 17.68
N PHE A 107 9.65 -0.18 16.89
CA PHE A 107 10.71 -0.13 15.89
C PHE A 107 11.77 0.93 16.18
N ALA A 108 11.48 1.96 16.99
CA ALA A 108 12.46 2.93 17.44
C ALA A 108 12.91 2.65 18.88
N THR A 109 14.12 3.05 19.22
CA THR A 109 14.67 2.94 20.57
C THR A 109 14.71 4.32 21.22
N ALA A 110 14.22 4.42 22.46
CA ALA A 110 14.37 5.63 23.25
C ALA A 110 15.84 5.85 23.62
N THR A 111 16.44 6.94 23.15
CA THR A 111 17.85 7.27 23.41
C THR A 111 18.02 8.27 24.55
N ASP A 112 17.07 9.20 24.69
CA ASP A 112 17.05 10.18 25.76
C ASP A 112 15.66 10.23 26.41
N LYS A 113 15.63 10.43 27.73
CA LYS A 113 14.42 10.64 28.51
C LYS A 113 14.65 11.80 29.45
N THR A 114 13.93 12.89 29.24
CA THR A 114 14.06 14.10 30.05
C THR A 114 12.70 14.46 30.62
N SER A 115 12.62 14.74 31.91
CA SER A 115 11.40 15.27 32.50
C SER A 115 11.19 16.72 32.04
N ASP A 116 9.94 17.07 31.78
CA ASP A 116 9.56 18.46 31.53
C ASP A 116 9.78 19.30 32.82
N PRO A 117 10.57 20.39 32.78
CA PRO A 117 10.83 21.24 33.93
C PRO A 117 9.57 21.87 34.55
N GLU A 118 8.54 22.14 33.75
CA GLU A 118 7.29 22.76 34.18
C GLU A 118 6.25 21.72 34.62
N ASN A 119 6.37 20.48 34.13
CA ASN A 119 5.47 19.40 34.49
C ASN A 119 6.23 18.07 34.68
N PRO A 120 6.66 17.73 35.91
CA PRO A 120 7.43 16.51 36.19
C PRO A 120 6.73 15.19 35.85
N LYS A 121 5.42 15.22 35.57
CA LYS A 121 4.64 14.05 35.12
C LYS A 121 4.76 13.79 33.61
N VAL A 122 5.35 14.72 32.86
CA VAL A 122 5.61 14.60 31.42
C VAL A 122 7.06 14.19 31.21
N ILE A 123 7.26 13.13 30.42
CA ILE A 123 8.58 12.66 30.00
C ILE A 123 8.72 12.89 28.51
N VAL A 124 9.66 13.74 28.12
CA VAL A 124 10.06 13.92 26.72
C VAL A 124 11.04 12.81 26.38
N THR A 125 10.72 12.05 25.33
CA THR A 125 11.57 10.94 24.87
C THR A 125 12.07 11.22 23.47
N LYS A 126 13.40 11.21 23.29
CA LYS A 126 13.99 11.16 21.95
C LYS A 126 14.03 9.70 21.52
N THR A 127 13.56 9.41 20.31
CA THR A 127 13.61 8.05 19.74
C THR A 127 14.43 8.05 18.46
N GLU A 128 15.24 7.02 18.29
CA GLU A 128 16.10 6.83 17.12
C GLU A 128 15.90 5.43 16.54
N ASN A 129 16.14 5.30 15.24
CA ASN A 129 16.19 4.02 14.54
C ASN A 129 17.64 3.70 14.17
N THR A 130 17.96 2.41 14.07
CA THR A 130 19.28 1.99 13.58
C THR A 130 19.27 1.87 12.06
N TYR A 131 20.45 1.93 11.45
CA TYR A 131 20.61 1.73 10.02
C TYR A 131 20.04 0.38 9.56
N GLU A 132 20.29 -0.70 10.31
CA GLU A 132 19.82 -2.05 9.99
C GLU A 132 18.29 -2.12 9.92
N ARG A 133 17.61 -1.42 10.84
CA ARG A 133 16.14 -1.35 10.86
C ARG A 133 15.61 -0.63 9.63
N VAL A 134 16.21 0.49 9.24
CA VAL A 134 15.82 1.22 8.02
C VAL A 134 16.15 0.40 6.77
N ALA A 135 17.32 -0.24 6.73
CA ALA A 135 17.75 -1.09 5.62
C ALA A 135 16.82 -2.29 5.42
N MET A 136 16.28 -2.87 6.50
CA MET A 136 15.26 -3.93 6.43
C MET A 136 13.99 -3.49 5.69
N LEU A 137 13.52 -2.25 5.95
CA LEU A 137 12.34 -1.69 5.27
C LEU A 137 12.61 -1.57 3.76
N ALA A 138 13.77 -0.99 3.40
CA ALA A 138 14.17 -0.80 2.01
C ALA A 138 14.40 -2.13 1.27
N THR A 139 15.08 -3.08 1.91
CA THR A 139 15.35 -4.41 1.33
C THR A 139 14.06 -5.17 1.08
N THR A 140 13.09 -5.09 2.00
CA THR A 140 11.78 -5.73 1.81
C THR A 140 11.02 -5.14 0.62
N ALA A 141 11.05 -3.82 0.45
CA ALA A 141 10.45 -3.16 -0.70
C ALA A 141 11.14 -3.56 -2.01
N GLU A 142 12.47 -3.66 -1.99
CA GLU A 142 13.28 -4.08 -3.13
C GLU A 142 12.97 -5.51 -3.57
N VAL A 143 12.91 -6.44 -2.61
CA VAL A 143 12.53 -7.85 -2.84
C VAL A 143 11.14 -7.95 -3.46
N ALA A 144 10.17 -7.24 -2.89
CA ALA A 144 8.81 -7.23 -3.40
C ALA A 144 8.74 -6.67 -4.83
N LEU A 145 9.48 -5.60 -5.12
CA LEU A 145 9.54 -5.00 -6.44
C LEU A 145 10.19 -5.93 -7.47
N ARG A 146 11.34 -6.55 -7.13
CA ARG A 146 11.98 -7.54 -8.00
C ARG A 146 11.04 -8.70 -8.32
N SER A 147 10.33 -9.21 -7.30
CA SER A 147 9.38 -10.31 -7.49
C SER A 147 8.22 -9.92 -8.41
N ALA A 148 7.72 -8.68 -8.27
CA ALA A 148 6.71 -8.14 -9.17
C ALA A 148 7.19 -8.01 -10.62
N VAL A 149 8.44 -7.56 -10.83
CA VAL A 149 9.05 -7.48 -12.18
C VAL A 149 9.19 -8.87 -12.79
N VAL A 150 9.72 -9.85 -12.05
CA VAL A 150 9.83 -11.24 -12.52
C VAL A 150 8.47 -11.80 -12.92
N LEU A 151 7.43 -11.54 -12.13
CA LEU A 151 6.08 -11.98 -12.44
C LEU A 151 5.49 -11.26 -13.66
N TYR A 152 5.73 -9.95 -13.79
CA TYR A 152 5.32 -9.17 -14.95
C TYR A 152 5.96 -9.70 -16.24
N ASP A 153 7.27 -9.95 -16.24
CA ASP A 153 8.00 -10.46 -17.40
C ASP A 153 7.52 -11.85 -17.80
N LYS A 154 7.24 -12.73 -16.83
CA LYS A 154 6.64 -14.05 -17.08
C LYS A 154 5.29 -13.94 -17.78
N LEU A 155 4.45 -12.99 -17.35
CA LEU A 155 3.14 -12.76 -17.98
C LEU A 155 3.24 -12.10 -19.36
N GLY A 156 4.24 -11.25 -19.58
CA GLY A 156 4.47 -10.59 -20.88
C GLY A 156 5.10 -11.50 -21.94
N THR A 157 5.74 -12.60 -21.51
CA THR A 157 6.37 -13.60 -22.39
C THR A 157 5.58 -14.90 -22.51
N ALA A 158 4.49 -15.05 -21.75
CA ALA A 158 3.58 -16.19 -21.86
C ALA A 158 2.78 -16.11 -23.19
N PRO A 159 2.71 -17.20 -23.96
CA PRO A 159 2.00 -17.24 -25.25
C PRO A 159 0.49 -17.10 -25.12
#